data_AF-A0A962IEP4-F1
#
_entry.id   AF-A0A962IEP4-F1
#
_cell.length_a   1.000
_cell.length_b   1.000
_cell.length_c   1.000
_cell.angle_alpha   90.00
_cell.angle_beta   90.00
_cell.angle_gamma   90.00
#
_symmetry.space_group_name_H-M   'P 1'
#
loop_
_entity.id
_entity.type
_entity.pdbx_description
1 polymer ?
#
loop_
_entity_poly.entity_id
_entity_poly.type
_entity_poly.pdbx_seq_one_letter_code
_entity_poly.pdbx_strand_id
1 'polypeptide(L)'
;WTSLLVRTASWIVLLQSGGLLNQGLQGLGLISAPLELVFNRFGVIVSMTHILLPFMVLPLYSVMKGIPAHYQRAAISLGAHPFAAFWQVYVPQTMAGVGAGVILVFIMALGYYITPALLGGPADQMVSYYVAYYTNTTNNWGMAAALGSLLLVVTLLLYLVYQRLTQQPNPQRR
;
A
#
# COMPACT_ATOMS: atom_id res chain seq x y z
N TRP A 1 -2.19 -16.34 10.01
CA TRP A 1 -1.91 -15.66 8.73
C TRP A 1 -1.90 -16.71 7.64
N THR A 2 -2.88 -16.70 6.73
CA THR A 2 -2.91 -17.64 5.60
C THR A 2 -1.76 -17.36 4.63
N SER A 3 -1.30 -18.40 3.92
CA SER A 3 -0.21 -18.31 2.94
C SER A 3 -0.48 -17.24 1.89
N LEU A 4 0.59 -16.56 1.46
CA LEU A 4 0.58 -15.56 0.39
C LEU A 4 -0.07 -16.09 -0.90
N LEU A 5 0.27 -17.33 -1.24
CA LEU A 5 -0.24 -18.01 -2.42
C LEU A 5 -1.74 -18.25 -2.31
N VAL A 6 -2.23 -18.63 -1.13
CA VAL A 6 -3.67 -18.83 -0.89
C VAL A 6 -4.41 -17.52 -1.08
N ARG A 7 -3.92 -16.41 -0.52
CA ARG A 7 -4.54 -15.08 -0.70
C ARG A 7 -4.57 -14.65 -2.15
N THR A 8 -3.46 -14.85 -2.87
CA THR A 8 -3.34 -14.51 -4.28
C THR A 8 -4.29 -15.36 -5.14
N ALA A 9 -4.35 -16.67 -4.89
CA ALA A 9 -5.27 -17.59 -5.56
C ALA A 9 -6.74 -17.25 -5.28
N SER A 10 -7.08 -16.87 -4.04
CA SER A 10 -8.43 -16.39 -3.71
C SER A 10 -8.82 -15.17 -4.55
N TRP A 11 -7.91 -14.20 -4.73
CA TRP A 11 -8.16 -13.04 -5.59
C TRP A 11 -8.33 -13.41 -7.06
N ILE A 12 -7.53 -14.35 -7.57
CA ILE A 12 -7.68 -14.88 -8.94
C ILE A 12 -9.09 -15.48 -9.13
N VAL A 13 -9.54 -16.33 -8.20
CA VAL A 13 -10.86 -16.98 -8.27
C VAL A 13 -12.01 -15.98 -8.14
N LEU A 14 -11.84 -14.91 -7.35
CA LEU A 14 -12.84 -13.86 -7.18
C LEU A 14 -12.98 -12.96 -8.41
N LEU A 15 -11.86 -12.59 -9.02
CA LEU A 15 -11.79 -11.59 -10.09
C LEU A 15 -11.87 -12.19 -11.50
N GLN A 16 -11.69 -13.50 -11.67
CA GLN A 16 -11.80 -14.15 -12.98
C GLN A 16 -13.15 -13.84 -13.65
N SER A 17 -13.23 -14.00 -14.98
CA SER A 17 -14.45 -13.71 -15.75
C SER A 17 -15.69 -14.47 -15.26
N GLY A 18 -15.52 -15.69 -14.76
CA GLY A 18 -16.57 -16.48 -14.12
C GLY A 18 -16.63 -16.38 -12.59
N GLY A 19 -15.92 -15.43 -11.97
CA GLY A 19 -15.80 -15.28 -10.53
C GLY A 19 -17.00 -14.59 -9.88
N LEU A 20 -17.06 -14.63 -8.55
CA LEU A 20 -18.16 -14.06 -7.76
C LEU A 20 -18.39 -12.56 -8.05
N LEU A 21 -17.33 -11.81 -8.37
CA LEU A 21 -17.46 -10.38 -8.65
C LEU A 21 -18.21 -10.12 -9.96
N ASN A 22 -17.81 -10.79 -11.04
CA ASN A 22 -18.49 -10.69 -12.34
C ASN A 22 -19.91 -11.24 -12.27
N GLN A 23 -20.13 -12.37 -11.59
CA GLN A 23 -21.46 -12.94 -11.38
C GLN A 23 -22.37 -11.99 -10.59
N GLY A 24 -21.86 -11.36 -9.52
CA GLY A 24 -22.61 -10.37 -8.75
C GLY A 24 -22.96 -9.13 -9.56
N LEU A 25 -22.02 -8.60 -10.35
CA LEU A 25 -22.26 -7.44 -11.22
C LEU A 25 -23.29 -7.75 -12.32
N GLN A 26 -23.26 -8.96 -12.89
CA GLN A 26 -24.25 -9.42 -13.87
C GLN A 26 -25.62 -9.66 -13.22
N GLY A 27 -25.66 -10.26 -12.02
CA GLY A 27 -26.89 -10.48 -11.26
C GLY A 27 -27.59 -9.19 -10.85
N LEU A 28 -26.83 -8.10 -10.65
CA LEU A 28 -27.36 -6.75 -10.41
C LEU A 28 -27.72 -6.00 -11.70
N GLY A 29 -27.47 -6.56 -12.89
CA GLY A 29 -27.72 -5.91 -14.17
C GLY A 29 -26.78 -4.75 -14.49
N LEU A 30 -25.65 -4.63 -13.78
CA LEU A 30 -24.68 -3.54 -13.97
C LEU A 30 -23.78 -3.73 -15.19
N ILE A 31 -23.55 -4.98 -15.61
CA ILE A 31 -22.73 -5.35 -16.77
C ILE A 31 -23.43 -6.42 -17.61
N SER A 32 -23.27 -6.35 -18.93
CA SER A 32 -23.85 -7.31 -19.90
C SER A 32 -22.88 -8.44 -20.29
N ALA A 33 -21.58 -8.22 -20.12
CA ALA A 33 -20.51 -9.18 -20.38
C ALA A 33 -19.50 -9.18 -19.22
N PRO A 34 -18.81 -10.30 -18.95
CA PRO A 34 -17.83 -10.36 -17.86
C PRO A 34 -16.65 -9.44 -18.16
N LEU A 35 -16.25 -8.67 -17.14
CA LEU A 35 -15.09 -7.82 -17.20
C LEU A 35 -13.82 -8.65 -17.02
N GLU A 36 -12.78 -8.34 -17.79
CA GLU A 36 -11.43 -8.85 -17.57
C GLU A 36 -10.84 -8.11 -16.37
N LEU A 37 -10.83 -8.76 -15.20
CA LEU A 37 -10.31 -8.17 -13.95
C LEU A 37 -9.08 -8.92 -13.39
N VAL A 38 -8.63 -9.97 -14.10
CA VAL A 38 -7.43 -10.77 -13.80
C VAL A 38 -6.48 -10.69 -14.98
N PHE A 39 -5.18 -10.89 -14.73
CA PHE A 39 -4.09 -10.78 -15.70
C PHE A 39 -3.92 -9.37 -16.25
N ASN A 40 -4.26 -8.37 -15.44
CA ASN A 40 -4.11 -6.97 -15.78
C ASN A 40 -3.78 -6.13 -14.54
N ARG A 41 -3.40 -4.88 -14.80
CA ARG A 41 -3.05 -3.90 -13.77
C ARG A 41 -4.14 -3.69 -12.72
N PHE A 42 -5.42 -3.77 -13.09
CA PHE A 42 -6.52 -3.57 -12.15
C PHE A 42 -6.53 -4.65 -11.07
N GLY A 43 -6.49 -5.93 -11.46
CA GLY A 43 -6.46 -7.05 -10.52
C GLY A 43 -5.25 -7.01 -9.60
N VAL A 44 -4.10 -6.59 -10.12
CA VAL A 44 -2.88 -6.38 -9.32
C VAL A 44 -3.08 -5.27 -8.28
N ILE A 45 -3.58 -4.10 -8.69
CA ILE A 45 -3.79 -2.97 -7.77
C ILE A 45 -4.77 -3.34 -6.66
N VAL A 46 -5.91 -3.96 -6.99
CA VAL A 46 -6.92 -4.36 -6.01
C VAL A 46 -6.34 -5.35 -5.00
N SER A 47 -5.68 -6.40 -5.50
CA SER A 47 -5.11 -7.45 -4.66
C SER A 47 -3.97 -6.94 -3.77
N MET A 48 -3.05 -6.16 -4.34
CA MET A 48 -1.94 -5.56 -3.59
C MET A 48 -2.45 -4.57 -2.54
N THR A 49 -3.44 -3.74 -2.89
CA THR A 49 -4.05 -2.80 -1.94
C THR A 49 -4.60 -3.56 -0.74
N HIS A 50 -5.40 -4.60 -0.96
CA HIS A 50 -5.95 -5.40 0.14
C HIS A 50 -4.85 -6.04 1.02
N ILE A 51 -3.78 -6.55 0.41
CA ILE A 51 -2.72 -7.23 1.18
C ILE A 51 -1.85 -6.23 1.96
N LEU A 52 -1.63 -5.03 1.41
CA LEU A 52 -0.79 -3.99 2.01
C LEU A 52 -1.55 -3.10 2.99
N LEU A 53 -2.88 -3.00 2.87
CA LEU A 53 -3.76 -2.22 3.76
C LEU A 53 -3.49 -2.43 5.25
N PRO A 54 -3.37 -3.67 5.80
CA PRO A 54 -3.08 -3.85 7.22
C PRO A 54 -1.76 -3.18 7.64
N PHE A 55 -0.74 -3.15 6.78
CA PHE A 55 0.54 -2.50 7.07
C PHE A 55 0.44 -0.98 7.08
N MET A 56 -0.55 -0.39 6.40
CA MET A 56 -0.87 1.04 6.52
C MET A 56 -1.59 1.34 7.84
N VAL A 57 -2.54 0.49 8.21
CA VAL A 57 -3.44 0.72 9.35
C VAL A 57 -2.70 0.64 10.68
N LEU A 58 -1.73 -0.27 10.83
CA LEU A 58 -0.98 -0.43 12.09
C LEU A 58 -0.23 0.85 12.56
N PRO A 59 0.64 1.47 11.75
CA PRO A 59 1.33 2.70 12.15
C PRO A 59 0.36 3.87 12.31
N LEU A 60 -0.66 3.94 11.45
CA LEU A 60 -1.67 4.98 11.52
C LEU A 60 -2.47 4.89 12.84
N TYR A 61 -2.90 3.68 13.22
CA TYR A 61 -3.56 3.42 14.49
C TYR A 61 -2.67 3.73 15.70
N SER A 62 -1.38 3.39 15.62
CA SER A 62 -0.43 3.69 16.69
C SER A 62 -0.31 5.19 16.96
N VAL A 63 -0.32 6.02 15.92
CA VAL A 63 -0.29 7.49 16.07
C VAL A 63 -1.65 8.01 16.54
N MET A 64 -2.75 7.54 15.96
CA MET A 64 -4.10 7.95 16.34
C MET A 64 -4.41 7.72 17.82
N LYS A 65 -3.97 6.59 18.38
CA LYS A 65 -4.15 6.26 19.80
C LYS A 65 -3.36 7.22 20.73
N GLY A 66 -2.28 7.80 20.24
CA GLY A 66 -1.48 8.78 20.97
C GLY A 66 -2.09 10.19 21.02
N ILE A 67 -3.08 10.51 20.17
CA ILE A 67 -3.68 11.83 20.09
C ILE A 67 -4.72 12.01 21.22
N PRO A 68 -4.53 12.97 22.15
CA PRO A 68 -5.49 13.24 23.21
C PRO A 68 -6.84 13.75 22.68
N ALA A 69 -7.94 13.17 23.15
CA ALA A 69 -9.30 13.55 22.76
C ALA A 69 -9.71 14.98 23.21
N HIS A 70 -8.91 15.67 24.03
CA HIS A 70 -9.22 17.04 24.45
C HIS A 70 -9.07 18.06 23.33
N TYR A 71 -8.22 17.82 22.32
CA TYR A 71 -8.09 18.74 21.17
C TYR A 71 -9.38 18.88 20.39
N GLN A 72 -10.05 17.75 20.11
CA GLN A 72 -11.33 17.75 19.40
C GLN A 72 -12.44 18.35 20.26
N ARG A 73 -12.48 18.06 21.57
CA ARG A 73 -13.43 18.67 22.51
C ARG A 73 -13.26 20.18 22.60
N ALA A 74 -12.02 20.69 22.66
CA ALA A 74 -11.75 22.12 22.70
C ALA A 74 -12.22 22.84 21.44
N ALA A 75 -12.00 22.25 20.26
CA ALA A 75 -12.49 22.80 18.99
C ALA A 75 -14.02 22.89 18.95
N ILE A 76 -14.72 21.86 19.44
CA ILE A 76 -16.18 21.85 19.53
C ILE A 76 -16.67 22.92 20.53
N SER A 77 -16.01 23.06 21.68
CA SER A 77 -16.35 24.10 22.67
C SER A 77 -16.14 25.52 22.14
N LEU A 78 -15.27 25.72 21.15
CA LEU A 78 -15.05 27.00 20.47
C LEU A 78 -16.06 27.25 19.33
N GLY A 79 -17.05 26.38 19.15
CA GLY A 79 -18.12 26.52 18.15
C GLY A 79 -17.87 25.76 16.84
N ALA A 80 -16.81 24.94 16.74
CA ALA A 80 -16.61 24.12 15.55
C ALA A 80 -17.61 22.96 15.49
N HIS A 81 -18.22 22.74 14.32
CA HIS A 81 -19.01 21.55 14.07
C HIS A 81 -18.13 20.29 14.21
N PRO A 82 -18.60 19.15 14.78
CA PRO A 82 -17.79 17.95 14.99
C PRO A 82 -17.05 17.44 13.75
N PHE A 83 -17.67 17.58 12.57
CA PHE A 83 -17.04 17.24 11.28
C PHE A 83 -15.89 18.18 10.91
N ALA A 84 -16.03 19.48 11.17
CA ALA A 84 -14.96 20.46 10.96
C ALA A 84 -13.82 20.23 11.96
N ALA A 85 -14.13 19.98 13.23
CA ALA A 85 -13.15 19.65 14.26
C ALA A 85 -12.34 18.38 13.90
N PHE A 86 -12.98 17.36 13.32
CA PHE A 86 -12.27 16.18 12.83
C PHE A 86 -11.27 16.53 11.72
N TRP A 87 -11.73 17.17 10.63
CA TRP A 87 -10.88 17.45 9.47
C TRP A 87 -9.82 18.52 9.70
N GLN A 88 -10.11 19.53 10.53
CA GLN A 88 -9.20 20.66 10.73
C GLN A 88 -8.26 20.47 11.92
N VAL A 89 -8.65 19.69 12.94
CA VAL A 89 -7.85 19.53 14.16
C VAL A 89 -7.29 18.12 14.29
N TYR A 90 -8.12 17.09 14.08
CA TYR A 90 -7.69 15.71 14.29
C TYR A 90 -6.86 15.15 13.11
N VAL A 91 -7.33 15.29 11.88
CA VAL A 91 -6.65 14.72 10.69
C VAL A 91 -5.23 15.29 10.46
N PRO A 92 -4.97 16.60 10.60
CA PRO A 92 -3.61 17.12 10.44
C PRO A 92 -2.63 16.52 11.45
N GLN A 93 -3.09 16.16 12.66
CA GLN A 93 -2.27 15.51 13.67
C GLN A 93 -1.95 14.05 13.33
N THR A 94 -2.80 13.37 12.56
CA THR A 94 -2.53 12.00 12.10
C THR A 94 -1.60 11.95 10.89
N MET A 95 -1.27 13.08 10.25
CA MET A 95 -0.40 13.12 9.07
C MET A 95 0.98 12.52 9.30
N ALA A 96 1.54 12.64 10.52
CA ALA A 96 2.79 11.97 10.88
C ALA A 96 2.66 10.43 10.79
N GLY A 97 1.51 9.89 11.21
CA GLY A 97 1.19 8.46 11.09
C GLY A 97 0.91 8.04 9.65
N VAL A 98 0.25 8.88 8.86
CA VAL A 98 0.07 8.65 7.42
C VAL A 98 1.41 8.57 6.71
N GLY A 99 2.34 9.51 6.99
CA GLY A 99 3.68 9.48 6.40
C GLY A 99 4.45 8.21 6.74
N ALA A 100 4.46 7.80 8.01
CA ALA A 100 5.09 6.56 8.45
C ALA A 100 4.48 5.32 7.76
N GLY A 101 3.15 5.26 7.66
CA GLY A 101 2.44 4.17 7.00
C GLY A 101 2.70 4.10 5.50
N VAL A 102 2.68 5.24 4.80
CA VAL A 102 2.94 5.32 3.36
C VAL A 102 4.30 4.74 3.02
N ILE A 103 5.32 5.06 3.80
CA ILE A 103 6.69 4.57 3.54
C ILE A 103 6.82 3.10 3.85
N LEU A 104 6.26 2.65 4.96
CA LEU A 104 6.25 1.23 5.28
C LEU A 104 5.60 0.43 4.14
N VAL A 105 4.43 0.86 3.68
CA VAL A 105 3.72 0.23 2.56
C VAL A 105 4.51 0.34 1.26
N PHE A 106 5.13 1.49 0.98
CA PHE A 106 5.92 1.69 -0.23
C PHE A 106 7.13 0.74 -0.28
N ILE A 107 7.89 0.64 0.81
CA ILE A 107 9.03 -0.27 0.93
C ILE A 107 8.58 -1.73 0.74
N MET A 108 7.47 -2.10 1.38
CA MET A 108 6.89 -3.43 1.23
C MET A 108 6.45 -3.70 -0.21
N ALA A 109 5.80 -2.73 -0.86
CA ALA A 109 5.32 -2.84 -2.24
C ALA A 109 6.45 -3.03 -3.25
N LEU A 110 7.61 -2.36 -3.07
CA LEU A 110 8.77 -2.55 -3.93
C LEU A 110 9.22 -4.00 -3.96
N GLY A 111 9.32 -4.66 -2.80
CA GLY A 111 9.73 -6.06 -2.72
C GLY A 111 8.65 -7.06 -3.16
N TYR A 112 7.43 -6.60 -3.40
CA TYR A 112 6.26 -7.45 -3.53
C TYR A 112 5.99 -7.86 -4.99
N TYR A 113 6.80 -8.78 -5.51
CA TYR A 113 6.74 -9.18 -6.92
C TYR A 113 5.84 -10.40 -7.21
N ILE A 114 5.57 -11.25 -6.21
CA ILE A 114 4.84 -12.51 -6.41
C ILE A 114 3.40 -12.27 -6.87
N THR A 115 2.68 -11.35 -6.22
CA THR A 115 1.28 -11.05 -6.55
C THR A 115 1.14 -10.43 -7.95
N PRO A 116 1.93 -9.41 -8.34
CA PRO A 116 1.98 -8.94 -9.73
C PRO A 116 2.35 -10.02 -10.74
N ALA A 117 3.29 -10.92 -10.41
CA ALA A 117 3.67 -12.01 -11.30
C ALA A 117 2.55 -13.03 -11.52
N LEU A 118 1.62 -13.17 -10.57
CA LEU A 118 0.51 -14.14 -10.64
C LEU A 118 -0.81 -13.53 -11.13
N LEU A 119 -1.09 -12.26 -10.84
CA LEU A 119 -2.33 -11.57 -11.21
C LEU A 119 -2.17 -10.55 -12.34
N GLY A 120 -0.95 -10.14 -12.67
CA GLY A 120 -0.66 -9.11 -13.66
C GLY A 120 -0.41 -9.68 -15.05
N GLY A 121 -0.46 -8.80 -16.05
CA GLY A 121 -0.06 -9.14 -17.40
C GLY A 121 1.47 -9.17 -17.57
N PRO A 122 1.96 -9.59 -18.75
CA PRO A 122 3.40 -9.53 -19.08
C PRO A 122 3.99 -8.12 -19.01
N ALA A 123 3.16 -7.10 -19.21
CA ALA A 123 3.56 -5.69 -19.15
C ALA A 123 3.56 -5.10 -17.73
N ASP A 124 2.97 -5.77 -16.74
CA ASP A 124 2.79 -5.28 -15.37
C ASP A 124 3.84 -5.85 -14.39
N GLN A 125 4.97 -6.36 -14.91
CA GLN A 125 6.00 -6.98 -14.09
C GLN A 125 6.80 -5.93 -13.30
N MET A 126 7.00 -6.20 -12.02
CA MET A 126 7.74 -5.33 -11.11
C MET A 126 9.26 -5.50 -11.28
N VAL A 127 10.05 -4.47 -10.99
CA VAL A 127 11.53 -4.55 -11.00
C VAL A 127 12.05 -5.70 -10.13
N SER A 128 11.42 -5.93 -8.98
CA SER A 128 11.75 -7.03 -8.07
C SER A 128 11.53 -8.43 -8.65
N TYR A 129 10.65 -8.57 -9.64
CA TYR A 129 10.53 -9.83 -10.40
C TYR A 129 11.82 -10.10 -11.18
N TYR A 130 12.37 -9.09 -11.86
CA TYR A 130 13.61 -9.23 -12.62
C TYR A 130 14.81 -9.55 -11.73
N VAL A 131 14.88 -8.99 -10.52
CA VAL A 131 15.92 -9.37 -9.54
C VAL A 131 15.85 -10.88 -9.26
N ALA A 132 14.65 -11.41 -9.00
CA ALA A 132 14.44 -12.83 -8.75
C ALA A 132 14.74 -13.69 -10.00
N TYR A 133 14.34 -13.23 -11.19
CA TYR A 133 14.59 -13.91 -12.46
C TYR A 133 16.10 -14.01 -12.76
N TYR A 134 16.84 -12.91 -12.63
CA TYR A 134 18.27 -12.93 -12.91
C TYR A 134 19.04 -13.79 -11.91
N THR A 135 18.59 -13.84 -10.66
CA THR A 135 19.20 -14.67 -9.61
C THR A 135 18.92 -16.16 -9.84
N ASN A 136 17.65 -16.55 -10.05
CA ASN A 136 17.25 -17.96 -10.00
C ASN A 136 17.20 -18.64 -11.37
N THR A 137 16.93 -17.90 -12.45
CA THR A 137 16.75 -18.48 -13.78
C THR A 137 18.03 -18.37 -14.60
N THR A 138 18.61 -17.18 -14.70
CA THR A 138 19.80 -16.96 -15.54
C THR A 138 21.12 -17.07 -14.79
N ASN A 139 21.09 -17.20 -13.45
CA ASN A 139 22.28 -17.14 -12.57
C ASN A 139 23.19 -15.94 -12.87
N ASN A 140 22.61 -14.81 -13.30
CA ASN A 140 23.32 -13.57 -13.58
C ASN A 140 23.34 -12.68 -12.33
N TRP A 141 24.25 -13.00 -11.43
CA TRP A 141 24.45 -12.30 -10.16
C TRP A 141 24.82 -10.83 -10.35
N GLY A 142 25.51 -10.48 -11.45
CA GLY A 142 25.88 -9.11 -11.77
C GLY A 142 24.65 -8.23 -12.04
N MET A 143 23.73 -8.71 -12.89
CA MET A 143 22.48 -7.99 -13.17
C MET A 143 21.56 -7.94 -11.94
N ALA A 144 21.48 -9.05 -11.19
CA ALA A 144 20.71 -9.08 -9.95
C ALA A 144 21.23 -8.07 -8.92
N ALA A 145 22.56 -7.94 -8.75
CA ALA A 145 23.18 -6.97 -7.85
C ALA A 145 22.97 -5.52 -8.32
N ALA A 146 23.03 -5.25 -9.63
CA ALA A 146 22.77 -3.94 -10.19
C ALA A 146 21.33 -3.48 -9.92
N LEU A 147 20.34 -4.34 -10.20
CA LEU A 147 18.93 -4.03 -9.95
C LEU A 147 18.60 -3.96 -8.45
N GLY A 148 19.19 -4.85 -7.64
CA GLY A 148 19.02 -4.84 -6.18
C GLY A 148 19.60 -3.58 -5.53
N SER A 149 20.80 -3.16 -5.94
CA SER A 149 21.42 -1.92 -5.45
C SER A 149 20.64 -0.68 -5.90
N LEU A 150 20.10 -0.66 -7.11
CA LEU A 150 19.21 0.41 -7.58
C LEU A 150 17.98 0.55 -6.67
N LEU A 151 17.27 -0.55 -6.39
CA LEU A 151 16.11 -0.55 -5.50
C LEU A 151 16.48 -0.10 -4.08
N LEU A 152 17.65 -0.51 -3.58
CA LEU A 152 18.16 -0.09 -2.28
C LEU A 152 18.43 1.42 -2.24
N VAL A 153 19.09 1.97 -3.26
CA VAL A 153 19.35 3.42 -3.35
C VAL A 153 18.06 4.22 -3.39
N VAL A 154 17.09 3.82 -4.21
CA VAL A 154 15.77 4.48 -4.28
C VAL A 154 15.06 4.42 -2.92
N THR A 155 15.11 3.27 -2.26
CA THR A 155 14.50 3.08 -0.93
C THR A 155 15.15 3.98 0.13
N LEU A 156 16.48 4.05 0.15
CA LEU A 156 17.22 4.92 1.06
C LEU A 156 16.92 6.41 0.80
N LEU A 157 16.88 6.82 -0.47
CA LEU A 157 16.55 8.21 -0.82
C LEU A 157 15.16 8.60 -0.30
N LEU A 158 14.15 7.76 -0.49
CA LEU A 158 12.80 8.03 0.01
C LEU A 158 12.72 8.05 1.52
N TYR A 159 13.43 7.13 2.19
CA TYR A 159 13.55 7.13 3.64
C TYR A 159 14.22 8.41 4.16
N LEU A 160 15.29 8.88 3.53
CA LEU A 160 15.97 10.12 3.89
C LEU A 160 15.09 11.35 3.66
N VAL A 161 14.38 11.42 2.53
CA VAL A 161 13.42 12.50 2.23
C VAL A 161 12.36 12.56 3.31
N TYR A 162 11.78 11.42 3.68
CA TYR A 162 10.81 11.37 4.76
C TYR A 162 11.37 11.85 6.08
N GLN A 163 12.55 11.35 6.46
CA GLN A 163 13.19 11.73 7.71
C GLN A 163 13.41 13.26 7.74
N ARG A 164 13.81 13.87 6.63
CA ARG A 164 13.95 15.33 6.51
C ARG A 164 12.63 16.08 6.64
N LEU A 165 11.52 15.54 6.10
CA LEU A 165 10.19 16.15 6.19
C LEU A 165 9.54 16.00 7.58
N THR A 166 9.83 14.89 8.28
CA THR A 166 9.27 14.61 9.62
C THR A 166 10.13 15.10 10.77
N GLN A 167 11.43 15.35 10.57
CA GLN A 167 12.25 16.11 11.51
C GLN A 167 11.81 17.58 11.51
N GLN A 168 10.72 17.88 12.21
CA GLN A 168 10.50 19.24 12.69
C GLN A 168 11.66 19.61 13.63
N PRO A 169 12.26 20.81 13.51
CA PRO A 169 13.34 21.23 14.39
C PRO A 169 12.83 21.20 15.83
N ASN A 170 13.30 20.24 16.62
CA ASN A 170 12.95 20.13 18.02
C ASN A 170 13.47 21.38 18.75
N PRO A 171 12.62 22.32 19.22
CA PRO A 171 13.08 23.54 19.87
C PRO A 171 13.70 23.27 21.26
N GLN A 172 13.61 22.04 21.77
CA GLN A 172 14.03 21.66 23.13
C GLN A 172 15.50 21.23 23.24
N ARG A 173 16.34 21.56 22.26
CA ARG A 173 17.81 21.35 22.31
C ARG A 173 18.61 22.65 22.43
N ARG A 174 18.06 23.66 23.10
CA ARG A 174 18.82 24.84 23.57
C ARG A 174 18.56 25.07 25.04
#